data_AF-A0A661MRW7-F1
#
_entry.id   AF-A0A661MRW7-F1
#
_cell.length_a   1.000
_cell.length_b   1.000
_cell.length_c   1.000
_cell.angle_alpha   90.00
_cell.angle_beta   90.00
_cell.angle_gamma   90.00
#
_symmetry.space_group_name_H-M   'P 1'
#
loop_
_entity.id
_entity.type
_entity.pdbx_description
1 polymer ?
#
loop_
_entity_poly.entity_id
_entity_poly.type
_entity_poly.pdbx_seq_one_letter_code
_entity_poly.pdbx_strand_id
1 'polypeptide(L)'
;MTFYGDEHMTSTRIENLAAAYAAAKRGLEKIKDQEKLQSKETARIESDLFDALEDEGLSGVTIPDLGKFRLNDLAWAKIENREQAMEWAEQQRPELLTLNHQQLSVIVRAAIKGEGEIPPGVTFTASRKIGWTKA
;
A
#
# COMPACT_ATOMS: atom_id res chain seq x y z
N MET A 1 40.56 -55.18 -16.28
CA MET A 1 40.84 -53.82 -16.76
C MET A 1 39.70 -52.96 -16.26
N THR A 2 39.91 -52.29 -15.13
CA THR A 2 38.85 -51.67 -14.34
C THR A 2 38.82 -50.18 -14.65
N PHE A 3 37.67 -49.71 -15.15
CA PHE A 3 37.38 -48.29 -15.33
C PHE A 3 37.22 -47.65 -13.95
N TYR A 4 38.10 -46.70 -13.62
CA TYR A 4 37.92 -45.77 -12.49
C TYR A 4 38.56 -44.45 -12.89
N GLY A 5 37.75 -43.50 -13.31
CA GLY A 5 38.25 -42.18 -13.67
C GLY A 5 37.15 -41.25 -14.14
N ASP A 6 36.11 -41.03 -13.35
CA ASP A 6 35.21 -39.88 -13.62
C ASP A 6 34.42 -39.32 -12.40
N GLU A 7 34.22 -40.05 -11.30
CA GLU A 7 33.17 -39.63 -10.33
C GLU A 7 33.55 -38.71 -9.16
N HIS A 8 34.85 -38.45 -8.87
CA HIS A 8 35.22 -37.81 -7.59
C HIS A 8 35.51 -36.30 -7.63
N MET A 9 35.72 -35.67 -8.79
CA MET A 9 36.09 -34.24 -8.87
C MET A 9 34.91 -33.32 -9.21
N THR A 10 33.82 -33.86 -9.76
CA THR A 10 32.56 -33.15 -10.04
C THR A 10 31.73 -32.94 -8.78
N SER A 11 31.86 -33.80 -7.76
CA SER A 11 31.08 -33.73 -6.51
C SER A 11 31.43 -32.52 -5.63
N THR A 12 32.73 -32.26 -5.38
CA THR A 12 33.15 -31.22 -4.42
C THR A 12 32.76 -29.80 -4.85
N ARG A 13 32.83 -29.49 -6.16
CA ARG A 13 32.40 -28.18 -6.68
C ARG A 13 30.89 -28.01 -6.56
N ILE A 14 30.12 -29.05 -6.87
CA ILE A 14 28.66 -29.03 -6.79
C ILE A 14 28.21 -28.94 -5.33
N GLU A 15 28.83 -29.68 -4.43
CA GLU A 15 28.58 -29.62 -2.97
C GLU A 15 28.86 -28.23 -2.41
N ASN A 16 29.99 -27.63 -2.77
CA ASN A 16 30.34 -26.27 -2.34
C ASN A 16 29.34 -25.22 -2.86
N LEU A 17 28.92 -25.34 -4.13
CA LEU A 17 27.90 -24.46 -4.70
C LEU A 17 26.52 -24.68 -4.05
N ALA A 18 26.15 -25.92 -3.77
CA ALA A 18 24.90 -26.26 -3.09
C ALA A 18 24.89 -25.72 -1.65
N ALA A 19 26.00 -25.85 -0.93
CA ALA A 19 26.16 -25.28 0.40
C ALA A 19 26.09 -23.74 0.38
N ALA A 20 26.77 -23.09 -0.56
CA ALA A 20 26.71 -21.64 -0.74
C ALA A 20 25.29 -21.16 -1.12
N TYR A 21 24.61 -21.88 -2.01
CA TYR A 21 23.23 -21.58 -2.40
C TYR A 21 22.26 -21.75 -1.22
N ALA A 22 22.38 -22.84 -0.46
CA ALA A 22 21.56 -23.07 0.73
C ALA A 22 21.79 -21.99 1.80
N ALA A 23 23.05 -21.59 2.03
CA ALA A 23 23.39 -20.51 2.94
C ALA A 23 22.78 -19.17 2.48
N ALA A 24 22.92 -18.83 1.19
CA ALA A 24 22.33 -17.63 0.61
C ALA A 24 20.80 -17.64 0.70
N LYS A 25 20.15 -18.78 0.45
CA LYS A 25 18.69 -18.92 0.53
C LYS A 25 18.18 -18.74 1.96
N ARG A 26 18.85 -19.34 2.94
CA ARG A 26 18.53 -19.15 4.37
C ARG A 26 18.75 -17.71 4.80
N GLY A 27 19.79 -17.03 4.30
CA GLY A 27 20.02 -15.61 4.53
C GLY A 27 18.88 -14.75 4.00
N LEU A 28 18.43 -15.01 2.78
CA LEU A 28 17.29 -14.31 2.17
C LEU A 28 15.99 -14.53 2.96
N GLU A 29 15.73 -15.75 3.42
CA GLU A 29 14.55 -16.08 4.23
C GLU A 29 14.53 -15.29 5.55
N LYS A 30 15.67 -15.23 6.25
CA LYS A 30 15.80 -14.42 7.48
C LYS A 30 15.53 -12.94 7.25
N ILE A 31 16.04 -12.38 6.15
CA ILE A 31 15.80 -10.97 5.80
C ILE A 31 14.32 -10.73 5.55
N LYS A 32 13.63 -11.65 4.85
CA LYS A 32 12.18 -11.55 4.62
C LYS A 32 11.37 -11.63 5.91
N ASP A 33 11.79 -12.48 6.85
CA ASP A 33 11.14 -12.57 8.15
C ASP A 33 11.33 -11.28 8.97
N GLN A 34 12.53 -10.70 8.92
CA GLN A 34 12.81 -9.40 9.54
C GLN A 34 12.01 -8.27 8.89
N GLU A 35 11.93 -8.23 7.56
CA GLU A 35 11.12 -7.28 6.80
C GLU A 35 9.64 -7.41 7.19
N LYS A 36 9.13 -8.63 7.31
CA LYS A 36 7.74 -8.87 7.74
C LYS A 36 7.48 -8.41 9.18
N LEU A 37 8.44 -8.62 10.08
CA LEU A 37 8.34 -8.14 11.46
C LEU A 37 8.34 -6.61 11.52
N GLN A 38 9.29 -5.98 10.84
CA GLN A 38 9.38 -4.52 10.78
C GLN A 38 8.16 -3.91 10.09
N SER A 39 7.65 -4.53 9.02
CA SER A 39 6.43 -4.07 8.35
C SER A 39 5.21 -4.06 9.28
N LYS A 40 5.04 -5.10 10.12
CA LYS A 40 3.98 -5.14 11.12
C LYS A 40 4.14 -4.05 12.18
N GLU A 41 5.36 -3.85 12.66
CA GLU A 41 5.63 -2.84 13.68
C GLU A 41 5.42 -1.43 13.14
N THR A 42 5.87 -1.15 11.91
CA THR A 42 5.62 0.12 11.22
C THR A 42 4.13 0.36 11.04
N ALA A 43 3.34 -0.65 10.65
CA ALA A 43 1.89 -0.51 10.51
C ALA A 43 1.19 -0.23 11.85
N ARG A 44 1.67 -0.84 12.95
CA ARG A 44 1.18 -0.57 14.30
C ARG A 44 1.46 0.88 14.70
N ILE A 45 2.70 1.33 14.56
CA ILE A 45 3.13 2.70 14.87
C ILE A 45 2.40 3.72 13.99
N GLU A 46 2.17 3.40 12.72
CA GLU A 46 1.38 4.23 11.81
C GLU A 46 -0.06 4.43 12.31
N SER A 47 -0.69 3.36 12.79
CA SER A 47 -2.03 3.44 13.41
C SER A 47 -2.02 4.30 14.66
N ASP A 48 -1.07 4.05 15.58
CA ASP A 48 -0.96 4.81 16.83
C ASP A 48 -0.73 6.31 16.56
N LEU A 49 0.08 6.65 15.54
CA LEU A 49 0.31 8.03 15.11
C LEU A 49 -0.92 8.66 14.47
N PHE A 50 -1.69 7.88 13.69
CA PHE A 50 -2.94 8.35 13.11
C PHE A 50 -3.95 8.71 14.20
N ASP A 51 -4.16 7.81 15.15
CA ASP A 51 -5.12 8.00 16.24
C ASP A 51 -4.72 9.20 17.11
N ALA A 52 -3.42 9.36 17.43
CA ALA A 52 -2.93 10.52 18.18
C ALA A 52 -3.16 11.85 17.45
N LEU A 53 -2.97 11.90 16.13
CA LEU A 53 -3.24 13.09 15.33
C LEU A 53 -4.75 13.38 15.22
N GLU A 54 -5.59 12.34 15.12
CA GLU A 54 -7.06 12.47 15.09
C GLU A 54 -7.60 12.99 16.43
N ASP A 55 -7.12 12.43 17.55
CA ASP A 55 -7.48 12.84 18.92
C ASP A 55 -7.08 14.29 19.22
N GLU A 56 -5.94 14.75 18.71
CA GLU A 56 -5.50 16.15 18.82
C GLU A 56 -6.13 17.08 17.78
N GLY A 57 -6.92 16.56 16.83
CA GLY A 57 -7.53 17.34 15.75
C GLY A 57 -6.51 17.91 14.75
N LEU A 58 -5.33 17.30 14.64
CA LEU A 58 -4.24 17.74 13.78
C LEU A 58 -4.28 17.02 12.43
N SER A 59 -4.34 17.77 11.33
CA SER A 59 -4.23 17.21 9.97
C SER A 59 -2.81 16.75 9.59
N GLY A 60 -1.82 17.03 10.44
CA GLY A 60 -0.44 16.63 10.26
C GLY A 60 0.53 17.38 11.16
N VAL A 61 1.77 16.89 11.24
CA VAL A 61 2.85 17.46 12.04
C VAL A 61 4.13 17.51 11.22
N THR A 62 4.92 18.57 11.42
CA THR A 62 6.28 18.67 10.86
C THR A 62 7.27 18.53 12.00
N ILE A 63 8.15 17.54 11.92
CA ILE A 63 9.21 17.30 12.89
C ILE A 63 10.55 17.66 12.24
N PRO A 64 11.38 18.53 12.86
CA PRO A 64 12.73 18.80 12.39
C PRO A 64 13.51 17.49 12.15
N ASP A 65 14.29 17.44 11.08
CA ASP A 65 15.15 16.31 10.67
C ASP A 65 14.43 15.00 10.28
N LEU A 66 13.15 14.84 10.62
CA LEU A 66 12.34 13.66 10.24
C LEU A 66 11.40 13.96 9.07
N GLY A 67 10.94 15.20 8.93
CA GLY A 67 10.07 15.64 7.84
C GLY A 67 8.63 15.85 8.25
N LYS A 68 7.72 15.76 7.27
CA LYS A 68 6.30 16.06 7.43
C LYS A 68 5.45 14.80 7.41
N PHE A 69 4.61 14.66 8.43
CA PHE A 69 3.60 13.62 8.55
C PHE A 69 2.23 14.26 8.36
N ARG A 70 1.36 13.66 7.55
CA ARG A 70 -0.01 14.14 7.29
C ARG A 70 -1.00 13.00 7.39
N LEU A 71 -2.15 13.29 7.99
CA LEU A 71 -3.32 12.43 7.86
C LEU A 71 -3.73 12.41 6.39
N ASN A 72 -3.78 11.22 5.82
CA ASN A 72 -4.33 10.99 4.50
C ASN A 72 -5.55 10.09 4.62
N ASP A 73 -6.71 10.71 4.48
CA ASP A 73 -7.95 9.98 4.24
C ASP A 73 -8.05 9.66 2.75
N LEU A 74 -7.61 8.47 2.40
CA LEU A 74 -7.76 7.96 1.06
C LEU A 74 -9.12 7.30 0.95
N ALA A 75 -10.10 8.02 0.40
CA ALA A 75 -11.32 7.39 -0.08
C ALA A 75 -11.22 7.09 -1.58
N TRP A 76 -11.65 5.89 -1.97
CA TRP A 76 -11.80 5.50 -3.37
C TRP A 76 -13.26 5.21 -3.65
N ALA A 77 -13.77 5.78 -4.75
CA ALA A 77 -15.11 5.52 -5.21
C ALA A 77 -15.22 4.10 -5.79
N LYS A 78 -16.33 3.43 -5.47
CA LYS A 78 -16.73 2.14 -6.03
C LYS A 78 -18.14 2.29 -6.59
N ILE A 79 -18.33 1.95 -7.86
CA ILE A 79 -19.65 1.99 -8.50
C ILE A 79 -20.37 0.68 -8.19
N GLU A 80 -21.47 0.75 -7.44
CA GLU A 80 -22.35 -0.40 -7.20
C GLU A 80 -23.48 -0.45 -8.22
N ASN A 81 -24.06 0.71 -8.56
CA ASN A 81 -25.08 0.83 -9.59
C ASN A 81 -24.62 1.82 -10.67
N ARG A 82 -24.24 1.27 -11.83
CA ARG A 82 -23.72 2.04 -12.95
C ARG A 82 -24.78 2.92 -13.59
N GLU A 83 -26.02 2.47 -13.72
CA GLU A 83 -27.08 3.24 -14.35
C GLU A 83 -27.39 4.51 -13.55
N GLN A 84 -27.53 4.38 -12.22
CA GLN A 84 -27.77 5.53 -11.35
C GLN A 84 -26.58 6.50 -11.32
N ALA A 85 -25.35 5.99 -11.29
CA ALA A 85 -24.16 6.83 -11.31
C ALA A 85 -24.00 7.58 -12.64
N MET A 86 -24.37 6.96 -13.76
CA MET A 86 -24.35 7.58 -15.09
C MET A 86 -25.46 8.63 -15.24
N GLU A 87 -26.67 8.35 -14.79
CA GLU A 87 -27.79 9.30 -14.83
C GLU A 87 -27.50 10.55 -13.99
N TRP A 88 -26.94 10.37 -12.79
CA TRP A 88 -26.49 11.49 -11.98
C TRP A 88 -25.35 12.26 -12.65
N ALA A 89 -24.38 11.57 -13.25
CA ALA A 89 -23.29 12.22 -13.97
C ALA A 89 -23.82 13.00 -15.18
N GLU A 90 -24.75 12.46 -15.96
CA GLU A 90 -25.39 13.18 -17.07
C GLU A 90 -26.07 14.47 -16.62
N GLN A 91 -26.72 14.45 -15.46
CA GLN A 91 -27.48 15.60 -14.94
C GLN A 91 -26.60 16.66 -14.26
N GLN A 92 -25.60 16.24 -13.50
CA GLN A 92 -24.83 17.13 -12.60
C GLN A 92 -23.40 17.39 -13.07
N ARG A 93 -22.77 16.40 -13.71
CA ARG A 93 -21.31 16.35 -13.95
C ARG A 93 -20.99 15.52 -15.20
N PRO A 94 -21.39 15.95 -16.42
CA PRO A 94 -21.24 15.17 -17.65
C PRO A 94 -19.77 14.85 -17.99
N GLU A 95 -18.82 15.60 -17.44
CA GLU A 95 -17.39 15.31 -17.52
C GLU A 95 -17.02 13.91 -17.00
N LEU A 96 -17.77 13.37 -16.03
CA LEU A 96 -17.50 12.05 -15.42
C LEU A 96 -17.86 10.88 -16.33
N LEU A 97 -18.59 11.11 -17.42
CA LEU A 97 -19.04 10.08 -18.36
C LEU A 97 -17.89 9.57 -19.25
N THR A 98 -16.87 10.41 -19.45
CA THR A 98 -15.82 10.14 -20.44
C THR A 98 -14.52 9.68 -19.83
N LEU A 99 -14.22 10.03 -18.57
CA LEU A 99 -12.99 9.65 -17.91
C LEU A 99 -13.09 9.75 -16.38
N ASN A 100 -12.70 8.64 -15.74
CA ASN A 100 -11.85 8.60 -14.55
C ASN A 100 -12.54 8.41 -13.18
N HIS A 101 -12.41 7.19 -12.66
CA HIS A 101 -12.62 6.83 -11.24
C HIS A 101 -11.90 7.78 -10.26
N GLN A 102 -10.84 8.46 -10.69
CA GLN A 102 -10.15 9.47 -9.89
C GLN A 102 -11.03 10.69 -9.58
N GLN A 103 -11.84 11.17 -10.53
CA GLN A 103 -12.74 12.31 -10.31
C GLN A 103 -13.89 11.91 -9.37
N LEU A 104 -14.46 10.72 -9.54
CA LEU A 104 -15.41 10.14 -8.58
C LEU A 104 -14.80 10.02 -7.19
N SER A 105 -13.54 9.59 -7.08
CA SER A 105 -12.86 9.50 -5.79
C SER A 105 -12.62 10.87 -5.15
N VAL A 106 -12.41 11.93 -5.94
CA VAL A 106 -12.33 13.31 -5.42
C VAL A 106 -13.68 13.76 -4.86
N ILE A 107 -14.77 13.51 -5.58
CA ILE A 107 -16.14 13.84 -5.14
C ILE A 107 -16.47 13.11 -3.83
N VAL A 108 -16.18 11.81 -3.77
CA VAL A 108 -16.38 11.00 -2.56
C VAL A 108 -15.56 11.55 -1.39
N ARG A 109 -14.30 11.94 -1.60
CA ARG A 109 -13.47 12.54 -0.54
C ARG A 109 -14.02 13.87 -0.05
N ALA A 110 -14.55 14.70 -0.95
CA ALA A 110 -15.17 15.97 -0.58
C ALA A 110 -16.45 15.73 0.25
N ALA A 111 -17.32 14.81 -0.19
CA ALA A 111 -18.53 14.44 0.52
C ALA A 111 -18.25 13.89 1.94
N ILE A 112 -17.20 13.07 2.12
CA ILE A 112 -16.79 12.57 3.44
C ILE A 112 -16.35 13.70 4.39
N LYS A 113 -15.77 14.77 3.86
CA LYS A 113 -15.39 15.97 4.63
C LYS A 113 -16.56 16.92 4.92
N GLY A 114 -17.78 16.54 4.53
CA GLY A 114 -18.97 17.38 4.63
C GLY A 114 -19.11 18.40 3.50
N GLU A 115 -18.25 18.33 2.47
CA GLU A 115 -18.29 19.20 1.30
C GLU A 115 -19.03 18.48 0.14
N GLY A 116 -20.35 18.35 0.28
CA GLY A 116 -21.23 17.78 -0.76
C GLY A 116 -21.82 16.40 -0.43
N GLU A 117 -22.40 15.75 -1.43
CA GLU A 117 -23.10 14.46 -1.29
C GLU A 117 -22.41 13.36 -2.11
N ILE A 118 -22.51 12.12 -1.60
CA ILE A 118 -22.02 10.94 -2.32
C ILE A 118 -22.98 10.68 -3.50
N PRO A 119 -22.47 10.50 -4.73
CA PRO A 119 -23.34 10.23 -5.88
C PRO A 119 -24.18 8.96 -5.68
N PRO A 120 -25.44 8.94 -6.12
CA PRO A 120 -26.27 7.74 -6.06
C PRO A 120 -25.65 6.61 -6.91
N GLY A 121 -25.73 5.38 -6.41
CA GLY A 121 -25.08 4.22 -7.04
C GLY A 121 -23.58 4.12 -6.83
N VAL A 122 -22.97 5.06 -6.09
CA VAL A 122 -21.54 5.06 -5.73
C VAL A 122 -21.39 4.83 -4.22
N THR A 123 -20.58 3.83 -3.87
CA THR A 123 -20.07 3.63 -2.51
C THR A 123 -18.59 3.96 -2.45
N PHE A 124 -17.98 3.83 -1.27
CA PHE A 124 -16.56 4.09 -1.12
C PHE A 124 -15.87 3.11 -0.20
N THR A 125 -14.57 2.95 -0.43
CA THR A 125 -13.66 2.34 0.53
C THR A 125 -12.75 3.43 1.06
N ALA A 126 -12.69 3.59 2.38
CA ALA A 126 -11.75 4.49 3.03
C ALA A 126 -10.55 3.70 3.56
N SER A 127 -9.36 4.24 3.38
CA SER A 127 -8.16 3.83 4.09
C SER A 127 -7.57 5.06 4.76
N ARG A 128 -7.35 4.90 6.07
CA ARG A 128 -6.66 5.85 6.92
C ARG A 128 -5.17 5.52 6.87
N LYS A 129 -4.34 6.49 6.50
CA LYS A 129 -2.87 6.32 6.41
C LYS A 129 -2.15 7.60 6.81
N ILE A 130 -0.89 7.45 7.21
CA ILE A 130 0.02 8.58 7.36
C ILE A 130 0.83 8.76 6.09
N GLY A 131 0.69 9.92 5.46
CA GLY A 131 1.66 10.37 4.46
C GLY A 131 2.90 10.89 5.13
N TRP A 132 4.07 10.39 4.73
CA TRP A 132 5.37 10.91 5.17
C TRP A 132 6.13 11.50 3.99
N THR A 133 6.62 12.73 4.17
CA THR A 133 7.56 13.39 3.26
C THR A 133 8.82 13.70 4.04
N LYS A 134 9.95 13.13 3.60
CA LYS A 134 11.25 13.34 4.24
C LYS A 134 11.65 14.83 4.18
N ALA A 135 12.33 15.31 5.22
CA ALA A 135 12.93 16.64 5.28
C ALA A 135 14.03 16.83 4.22
#